data_AF-A0A7C6J4P6-F1
#
_entry.id   AF-A0A7C6J4P6-F1
#
_cell.length_a   1.000
_cell.length_b   1.000
_cell.length_c   1.000
_cell.angle_alpha   90.00
_cell.angle_beta   90.00
_cell.angle_gamma   90.00
#
_symmetry.space_group_name_H-M   'P 1'
#
loop_
_entity.id
_entity.type
_entity.pdbx_description
1 polymer ?
#
loop_
_entity_poly.entity_id
_entity_poly.type
_entity_poly.pdbx_seq_one_letter_code
_entity_poly.pdbx_strand_id
1 'polypeptide(L)'
;MKVTLLVGNFWAAVVFFGKKAKEGKSWVYITGTIIYFGDVLLCAWLEDWVSVAFHAWGLFSIWGGFSALKALKTLDSQGTPETLELQG
;
A
#
# COMPACT_ATOMS: atom_id res chain seq x y z
N MET A 1 -23.53 5.20 18.83
CA MET A 1 -23.70 4.48 17.56
C MET A 1 -22.90 5.08 16.38
N LYS A 2 -22.64 6.39 16.32
CA LYS A 2 -21.89 7.02 15.21
C LYS A 2 -20.39 6.67 15.19
N VAL A 3 -19.74 6.55 16.34
CA VAL A 3 -18.30 6.23 16.46
C VAL A 3 -17.96 4.83 15.95
N THR A 4 -18.83 3.84 16.19
CA THR A 4 -18.65 2.45 15.73
C THR A 4 -18.66 2.34 14.20
N LEU A 5 -19.49 3.13 13.52
CA LEU A 5 -19.56 3.15 12.05
C LEU A 5 -18.30 3.77 11.42
N LEU A 6 -17.72 4.79 12.06
CA LEU A 6 -16.47 5.41 11.58
C LEU A 6 -15.29 4.45 11.70
N VAL A 7 -15.17 3.75 12.84
CA VAL A 7 -14.12 2.73 13.03
C VAL A 7 -14.29 1.58 12.03
N GLY A 8 -15.52 1.10 11.84
CA GLY A 8 -15.83 0.06 10.84
C GLY A 8 -15.47 0.47 9.41
N ASN A 9 -15.77 1.70 9.02
CA ASN A 9 -15.43 2.23 7.69
C ASN A 9 -13.92 2.32 7.46
N PHE A 10 -13.15 2.68 8.49
CA PHE A 10 -11.69 2.73 8.39
C PHE A 10 -11.10 1.34 8.14
N TRP A 11 -11.50 0.33 8.93
CA TRP A 11 -11.07 -1.06 8.72
C TRP A 11 -11.50 -1.60 7.35
N ALA A 12 -12.71 -1.28 6.89
CA ALA A 12 -13.17 -1.66 5.56
C ALA A 12 -12.32 -1.05 4.44
N ALA A 13 -11.90 0.21 4.59
CA ALA A 13 -10.99 0.85 3.65
C ALA A 13 -9.63 0.15 3.64
N VAL A 14 -9.03 -0.14 4.81
CA VAL A 14 -7.74 -0.87 4.88
C VAL A 14 -7.83 -2.23 4.18
N VAL A 15 -8.90 -2.99 4.42
CA VAL A 15 -9.14 -4.28 3.76
C VAL A 15 -9.31 -4.11 2.25
N PHE A 16 -10.06 -3.09 1.80
CA PHE A 16 -10.24 -2.79 0.38
C PHE A 16 -8.91 -2.47 -0.32
N PHE A 17 -8.11 -1.58 0.27
CA PHE A 17 -6.78 -1.25 -0.24
C PHE A 17 -5.88 -2.50 -0.25
N GLY A 18 -5.91 -3.32 0.81
CA GLY A 18 -5.18 -4.59 0.86
C GLY A 18 -5.58 -5.56 -0.27
N LYS A 19 -6.87 -5.71 -0.56
CA LYS A 19 -7.35 -6.52 -1.70
C LYS A 19 -6.84 -5.98 -3.03
N LYS A 20 -6.91 -4.67 -3.24
CA LYS A 20 -6.42 -4.03 -4.49
C LYS A 20 -4.89 -4.08 -4.63
N ALA A 21 -4.17 -4.06 -3.52
CA ALA A 21 -2.73 -4.29 -3.49
C ALA A 21 -2.36 -5.72 -3.92
N LYS A 22 -3.13 -6.73 -3.48
CA LYS A 22 -2.96 -8.13 -3.91
C LYS A 22 -3.30 -8.35 -5.39
N GLU A 23 -4.21 -7.56 -5.96
CA GLU A 23 -4.49 -7.53 -7.40
C GLU A 23 -3.36 -6.86 -8.23
N GLY A 24 -2.25 -6.46 -7.60
CA GLY A 24 -1.10 -5.87 -8.28
C GLY A 24 -1.31 -4.44 -8.78
N LYS A 25 -2.32 -3.73 -8.25
CA LYS A 25 -2.62 -2.35 -8.64
C LYS A 25 -1.68 -1.36 -7.95
N SER A 26 -0.75 -0.82 -8.73
CA SER A 26 0.26 0.12 -8.26
C SER A 26 -0.31 1.45 -7.74
N TRP A 27 -1.51 1.87 -8.19
CA TRP A 27 -2.13 3.12 -7.71
C TRP A 27 -2.37 3.12 -6.20
N VAL A 28 -2.56 1.92 -5.61
CA VAL A 28 -3.01 1.74 -4.23
C VAL A 28 -1.90 2.19 -3.28
N TYR A 29 -0.66 1.89 -3.66
CA TYR A 29 0.54 2.29 -2.95
C TYR A 29 0.77 3.81 -3.06
N ILE A 30 0.59 4.40 -4.24
CA ILE A 30 0.73 5.86 -4.44
C ILE A 30 -0.30 6.62 -3.62
N THR A 31 -1.56 6.21 -3.72
CA THR A 31 -2.68 6.85 -2.98
C THR A 31 -2.49 6.72 -1.48
N GLY A 32 -2.14 5.51 -1.00
CA GLY A 32 -1.86 5.26 0.42
C GLY A 32 -0.69 6.09 0.93
N THR A 33 0.38 6.23 0.14
CA THR A 33 1.55 7.05 0.50
C THR A 33 1.19 8.53 0.62
N ILE A 34 0.42 9.09 -0.32
CA ILE A 34 0.00 10.51 -0.26
C ILE A 34 -0.85 10.78 0.99
N ILE A 35 -1.82 9.91 1.28
CA ILE A 35 -2.70 10.07 2.44
C ILE A 35 -1.89 9.96 3.74
N TYR A 36 -1.07 8.91 3.89
CA TYR A 36 -0.27 8.72 5.10
C TYR A 36 0.77 9.84 5.29
N PHE A 37 1.40 10.31 4.20
CA PHE A 37 2.38 11.38 4.29
C PHE A 37 1.75 12.71 4.71
N GLY A 38 0.55 13.02 4.19
CA GLY A 38 -0.24 14.16 4.66
C GLY A 38 -0.57 14.09 6.15
N ASP A 39 -0.89 12.89 6.64
CA ASP A 39 -1.22 12.69 8.05
C ASP A 39 0.02 12.78 8.97
N VAL A 40 1.18 12.28 8.51
CA VAL A 40 2.48 12.49 9.19
C VAL A 40 2.78 13.98 9.36
N LEU A 41 2.59 14.77 8.28
CA LEU A 41 2.82 16.21 8.33
C LEU A 41 1.88 16.91 9.31
N LEU A 42 0.63 16.47 9.39
CA LEU A 42 -0.35 16.97 10.35
C LEU A 42 0.04 16.62 11.80
N CYS A 43 0.43 15.37 12.06
CA CYS A 43 0.90 14.94 13.38
C CYS A 43 2.17 15.68 13.82
N ALA A 44 3.09 15.94 12.88
CA ALA A 44 4.31 16.69 13.14
C ALA A 44 4.00 18.16 13.50
N TRP A 45 3.01 18.79 12.85
CA TRP A 45 2.54 20.12 13.25
C TRP A 45 1.97 20.09 14.67
N LEU A 46 1.21 19.04 15.03
CA LEU A 46 0.67 18.88 16.38
C LEU A 46 1.72 18.44 17.43
N GLU A 47 3.00 18.36 17.05
CA GLU A 47 4.12 17.89 17.89
C GLU A 47 3.91 16.47 18.47
N ASP A 48 3.04 15.68 17.86
CA ASP A 48 2.80 14.29 18.26
C ASP A 48 3.83 13.36 17.60
N TRP A 49 5.05 13.38 18.14
CA TRP A 49 6.20 12.63 17.63
C TRP A 49 6.02 11.11 17.71
N VAL A 50 5.23 10.62 18.67
CA VAL A 50 4.92 9.18 18.78
C VAL A 50 4.04 8.76 17.60
N SER A 51 2.99 9.52 17.31
CA SER A 51 2.15 9.29 16.14
C SER A 51 2.96 9.39 14.83
N VAL A 52 3.83 10.39 14.70
CA VAL A 52 4.73 10.53 13.54
C VAL A 52 5.56 9.27 13.32
N ALA A 53 6.13 8.67 14.38
CA ALA A 53 6.93 7.45 14.26
C ALA A 53 6.11 6.25 13.78
N PHE A 54 4.90 6.04 14.33
CA PHE A 54 4.00 4.97 13.87
C PHE A 54 3.58 5.17 12.41
N HIS A 55 3.29 6.39 12.00
CA HIS A 55 2.91 6.69 10.62
C HIS A 55 4.10 6.54 9.66
N ALA A 56 5.30 6.93 10.05
CA ALA A 56 6.52 6.68 9.28
C ALA A 56 6.79 5.19 9.09
N TRP A 57 6.57 4.37 10.12
CA TRP A 57 6.66 2.91 10.02
C TRP A 57 5.60 2.33 9.06
N GLY A 58 4.38 2.87 9.10
CA GLY A 58 3.32 2.53 8.13
C GLY A 58 3.75 2.85 6.69
N LEU A 59 4.32 4.03 6.47
CA LEU A 59 4.85 4.46 5.17
C LEU A 59 5.97 3.53 4.67
N PHE A 60 6.89 3.15 5.56
CA PHE A 60 7.95 2.18 5.25
C PHE A 60 7.39 0.82 4.83
N SER A 61 6.36 0.34 5.52
CA SER A 61 5.69 -0.92 5.19
C SER A 61 4.99 -0.88 3.83
N ILE A 62 4.31 0.24 3.51
CA ILE A 62 3.69 0.47 2.20
C ILE A 62 4.75 0.48 1.09
N TRP A 63 5.89 1.13 1.32
CA TRP A 63 7.00 1.15 0.39
C TRP A 63 7.55 -0.26 0.12
N GLY A 64 7.73 -1.07 1.16
CA GLY A 64 8.15 -2.47 1.02
C GLY A 64 7.19 -3.29 0.15
N GLY A 65 5.88 -3.14 0.35
CA GLY A 65 4.87 -3.78 -0.50
C GLY A 65 4.91 -3.33 -1.97
N PHE A 66 5.18 -2.03 -2.21
CA PHE A 66 5.34 -1.50 -3.56
C PHE A 66 6.59 -2.07 -4.26
N SER A 67 7.72 -2.16 -3.55
CA SER A 67 8.94 -2.79 -4.06
C SER A 67 8.72 -4.27 -4.39
N ALA A 68 8.02 -5.01 -3.53
CA ALA A 68 7.67 -6.41 -3.79
C ALA A 68 6.77 -6.56 -5.03
N LEU A 69 5.77 -5.69 -5.19
CA LEU A 69 4.93 -5.67 -6.39
C LEU A 69 5.76 -5.40 -7.66
N LYS A 70 6.71 -4.46 -7.61
CA LYS A 70 7.58 -4.18 -8.75
C LYS A 70 8.43 -5.41 -9.11
N ALA A 71 8.99 -6.08 -8.12
CA ALA A 71 9.75 -7.31 -8.33
C ALA A 71 8.88 -8.42 -8.98
N LEU A 72 7.65 -8.62 -8.49
CA LEU A 72 6.71 -9.58 -9.09
C LEU A 72 6.38 -9.27 -10.54
N LYS A 73 6.12 -7.99 -10.88
CA LYS A 73 5.86 -7.59 -12.27
C LYS A 73 7.06 -7.80 -13.20
N THR A 74 8.27 -7.58 -12.69
CA THR A 74 9.50 -7.85 -13.45
C THR A 74 9.67 -9.34 -13.74
N LEU A 75 9.41 -10.20 -12.75
CA LEU A 75 9.48 -11.66 -12.94
C LEU A 75 8.41 -12.18 -13.90
N ASP A 76 7.18 -11.67 -13.82
CA ASP A 76 6.09 -12.00 -14.75
C ASP A 76 6.44 -11.61 -16.20
N SER A 77 7.06 -10.44 -16.38
CA SER A 77 7.52 -9.98 -17.70
C SER A 77 8.69 -10.82 -18.26
N GLN A 78 9.50 -11.43 -17.38
CA GLN A 78 10.63 -12.29 -17.77
C GLN A 78 10.22 -13.74 -18.06
N GLY A 79 9.01 -14.16 -17.65
CA GLY A 79 8.45 -15.47 -17.96
C GLY A 79 7.88 -15.64 -19.38
N THR A 80 7.98 -14.61 -20.23
CA THR A 80 7.38 -14.62 -21.58
C THR A 80 8.39 -14.18 -22.64
N PRO A 81 9.35 -15.05 -23.01
CA PRO A 81 9.63 -15.21 -24.45
C PRO A 81 9.81 -16.66 -24.94
N GLU A 82 9.85 -17.68 -24.05
CA GLU A 82 10.42 -18.99 -24.40
C GLU A 82 9.55 -20.22 -24.02
N THR A 83 8.39 -20.05 -23.39
CA THR A 83 7.48 -21.20 -23.11
C THR A 83 6.50 -21.49 -24.25
N LEU A 84 6.32 -20.56 -25.19
CA LEU A 84 5.41 -20.72 -26.34
C LEU A 84 6.10 -21.31 -27.59
N GLU A 85 7.42 -21.22 -27.68
CA GLU A 85 8.20 -21.80 -28.78
C GLU A 85 8.54 -23.28 -28.53
N LEU A 86 8.47 -23.76 -27.28
CA LEU A 86 8.78 -25.15 -26.89
C LEU A 86 7.53 -26.02 -26.65
N GLN A 87 6.31 -25.49 -26.88
CA GLN A 87 5.06 -26.25 -26.87
C GLN A 87 4.37 -26.33 -28.25
N GLY A 88 5.04 -25.90 -29.33
CA GLY A 88 4.63 -26.15 -30.72
C GLY A 88 4.86 -27.59 -31.15
#